data_AF-A0A0B3B4B8-F1
#
_entry.id   AF-A0A0B3B4B8-F1
#
_cell.length_a   1.000
_cell.length_b   1.000
_cell.length_c   1.000
_cell.angle_alpha   90.00
_cell.angle_beta   90.00
_cell.angle_gamma   90.00
#
_symmetry.space_group_name_H-M   'P 1'
#
loop_
_entity.id
_entity.type
_entity.pdbx_description
1 polymer ?
#
loop_
_entity_poly.entity_id
_entity_poly.type
_entity_poly.pdbx_seq_one_letter_code
_entity_poly.pdbx_strand_id
1 'polypeptide(L)'
;MEVEISPELAEICGIHAGDGYLRGPNKRAELDISGGLEEKEYYDIHVVPLFAKTFGIELKAREFPSRRTYGFVIRDKAVIAKMHSLGFPYGKKTLTVKVPEQVLRSKNLDVIYGFLRGLFDTDGTLSFRKRGGSGYNEVLKKRHTYPLIRLRVCSKNLRDGVGQLLMRTGFQFTFSHHKSNGQNNESFGLALDGDMNAFLWMYNLGFKNPLKANRFLIWKKHGFNPPWLTFKQEKEILDGKTNPHDYYTEKLSDEAGVLPRLVKRRLDLIQSLETLTFQNQAGLQ
;
A
#
# COMPACT_ATOMS: atom_id res chain seq x y z
N MET A 1 -27.90 -15.08 6.00
CA MET A 1 -26.99 -15.39 4.89
C MET A 1 -25.83 -14.42 4.97
N GLU A 2 -24.63 -14.89 5.27
CA GLU A 2 -23.43 -14.04 5.17
C GLU A 2 -23.24 -13.66 3.70
N VAL A 3 -23.22 -12.36 3.41
CA VAL A 3 -22.88 -11.88 2.06
C VAL A 3 -21.38 -12.08 1.92
N GLU A 4 -20.99 -13.12 1.18
CA GLU A 4 -19.60 -13.34 0.79
C GLU A 4 -19.14 -12.18 -0.11
N ILE A 5 -17.98 -11.60 0.22
CA ILE A 5 -17.36 -10.50 -0.53
C ILE A 5 -16.26 -11.08 -1.40
N SER A 6 -16.19 -10.68 -2.68
CA SER A 6 -15.10 -11.11 -3.56
C SER A 6 -13.79 -10.39 -3.21
N PRO A 7 -12.62 -10.98 -3.55
CA PRO A 7 -11.33 -10.30 -3.42
C PRO A 7 -11.28 -8.94 -4.12
N GLU A 8 -11.84 -8.82 -5.33
CA GLU A 8 -11.89 -7.56 -6.07
C GLU A 8 -12.73 -6.50 -5.36
N LEU A 9 -13.90 -6.88 -4.84
CA LEU A 9 -14.75 -5.95 -4.10
C LEU A 9 -14.10 -5.56 -2.76
N ALA A 10 -13.35 -6.47 -2.13
CA ALA A 10 -12.58 -6.15 -0.93
C ALA A 10 -11.45 -5.15 -1.24
N GLU A 11 -10.78 -5.27 -2.37
CA GLU A 11 -9.79 -4.30 -2.84
C GLU A 11 -10.41 -2.93 -3.12
N ILE A 12 -11.57 -2.90 -3.77
CA ILE A 12 -12.36 -1.67 -3.94
C ILE A 12 -12.73 -1.04 -2.58
N CYS A 13 -13.06 -1.85 -1.57
CA CYS A 13 -13.30 -1.37 -0.21
C CYS A 13 -12.05 -0.73 0.39
N GLY A 14 -10.87 -1.34 0.18
CA GLY A 14 -9.59 -0.78 0.62
C GLY A 14 -9.29 0.57 -0.03
N ILE A 15 -9.42 0.64 -1.36
CA ILE A 15 -9.24 1.87 -2.14
C ILE A 15 -10.22 2.96 -1.66
N HIS A 16 -11.49 2.60 -1.46
CA HIS A 16 -12.48 3.55 -0.94
C HIS A 16 -12.17 4.01 0.48
N ALA A 17 -11.61 3.14 1.32
CA ALA A 17 -11.24 3.50 2.69
C ALA A 17 -10.16 4.58 2.76
N GLY A 18 -9.23 4.64 1.78
CA GLY A 18 -8.30 5.75 1.60
C GLY A 18 -8.87 6.89 0.75
N ASP A 19 -8.85 6.73 -0.58
CA ASP A 19 -9.15 7.81 -1.56
C ASP A 19 -10.64 8.04 -1.86
N GLY A 20 -11.52 7.20 -1.31
CA GLY A 20 -12.94 7.27 -1.65
C GLY A 20 -13.70 8.45 -1.03
N TYR A 21 -14.80 8.82 -1.65
CA TYR A 21 -15.81 9.69 -1.06
C TYR A 21 -17.20 9.25 -1.54
N LEU A 22 -18.13 9.08 -0.60
CA LEU A 22 -19.50 8.66 -0.89
C LEU A 22 -20.48 9.78 -0.55
N ARG A 23 -21.27 10.20 -1.53
CA ARG A 23 -22.35 11.18 -1.35
C ARG A 23 -23.71 10.49 -1.44
N GLY A 24 -24.53 10.72 -0.42
CA GLY A 24 -25.85 10.09 -0.28
C GLY A 24 -26.92 10.61 -1.24
N PRO A 25 -28.08 9.92 -1.26
CA PRO A 25 -29.17 10.15 -2.22
C PRO A 25 -29.91 11.49 -2.04
N ASN A 26 -29.83 12.11 -0.86
CA ASN A 26 -30.44 13.42 -0.59
C ASN A 26 -29.75 14.58 -1.34
N LYS A 27 -28.61 14.29 -1.97
CA LYS A 27 -27.89 15.19 -2.88
C LYS A 27 -27.71 14.46 -4.22
N ARG A 28 -26.95 15.04 -5.14
CA ARG A 28 -26.48 14.32 -6.33
C ARG A 28 -25.59 13.14 -5.90
N ALA A 29 -26.18 11.94 -5.82
CA ALA A 29 -25.51 10.73 -5.38
C ALA A 29 -24.27 10.47 -6.25
N GLU A 30 -23.13 10.28 -5.60
CA GLU A 30 -21.89 9.99 -6.30
C GLU A 30 -20.90 9.22 -5.41
N LEU A 31 -20.19 8.29 -6.04
CA LEU A 31 -18.98 7.68 -5.54
C LEU A 31 -17.81 8.30 -6.29
N ASP A 32 -16.97 9.02 -5.58
CA ASP A 32 -15.75 9.65 -6.11
C ASP A 32 -14.54 8.88 -5.59
N ILE A 33 -13.64 8.49 -6.49
CA ILE A 33 -12.35 7.89 -6.17
C ILE A 33 -11.31 8.72 -6.91
N SER A 34 -10.40 9.36 -6.17
CA SER A 34 -9.32 10.15 -6.78
C SER A 34 -8.12 10.30 -5.88
N GLY A 35 -6.93 10.24 -6.47
CA GLY A 35 -5.63 10.37 -5.80
C GLY A 35 -4.75 11.42 -6.46
N GLY A 36 -3.47 11.44 -6.12
CA GLY A 36 -2.53 12.43 -6.66
C GLY A 36 -2.37 12.33 -8.18
N LEU A 37 -1.98 13.42 -8.85
CA LEU A 37 -1.72 13.40 -10.30
C LEU A 37 -0.61 12.41 -10.70
N GLU A 38 0.39 12.20 -9.84
CA GLU A 38 1.45 11.20 -10.08
C GLU A 38 0.94 9.76 -10.07
N GLU A 39 -0.25 9.52 -9.53
CA GLU A 39 -0.89 8.20 -9.46
C GLU A 39 -1.71 7.89 -10.72
N LYS A 40 -1.69 8.75 -11.74
CA LYS A 40 -2.43 8.57 -12.99
C LYS A 40 -2.32 7.14 -13.55
N GLU A 41 -1.11 6.61 -13.59
CA GLU A 41 -0.85 5.27 -14.10
C GLU A 41 -1.51 4.19 -13.25
N TYR A 42 -1.45 4.28 -11.92
CA TYR A 42 -2.15 3.36 -11.01
C TYR A 42 -3.67 3.34 -11.30
N TYR A 43 -4.25 4.52 -11.49
CA TYR A 43 -5.66 4.65 -11.80
C TYR A 43 -6.03 4.05 -13.16
N ASP A 44 -5.24 4.32 -14.19
CA ASP A 44 -5.52 3.86 -15.56
C ASP A 44 -5.34 2.36 -15.73
N ILE A 45 -4.26 1.79 -15.18
CA ILE A 45 -3.90 0.39 -15.43
C ILE A 45 -4.58 -0.58 -14.46
N HIS A 46 -4.99 -0.11 -13.28
CA HIS A 46 -5.49 -0.97 -12.21
C HIS A 46 -6.86 -0.55 -11.68
N VAL A 47 -6.99 0.67 -11.13
CA VAL A 47 -8.22 1.07 -10.43
C VAL A 47 -9.43 1.10 -11.37
N VAL A 48 -9.31 1.73 -12.55
CA VAL A 48 -10.41 1.82 -13.52
C VAL A 48 -10.82 0.43 -14.01
N PRO A 49 -9.91 -0.45 -14.50
CA PRO A 49 -10.25 -1.82 -14.87
C PRO A 49 -10.89 -2.63 -13.74
N LEU A 50 -10.39 -2.50 -12.51
CA LEU A 50 -10.92 -3.19 -11.33
C LEU A 50 -12.38 -2.81 -11.07
N PHE A 51 -12.70 -1.51 -11.06
CA PHE A 51 -14.08 -1.04 -10.87
C PHE A 51 -14.99 -1.42 -12.04
N ALA A 52 -14.50 -1.25 -13.28
CA ALA A 52 -15.25 -1.61 -14.48
C ALA A 52 -15.64 -3.09 -14.50
N LYS A 53 -14.68 -3.99 -14.22
CA LYS A 53 -14.90 -5.44 -14.12
C LYS A 53 -15.85 -5.79 -12.97
N THR A 54 -15.63 -5.24 -11.78
CA THR A 54 -16.38 -5.64 -10.57
C THR A 54 -17.84 -5.21 -10.62
N PHE A 55 -18.13 -4.05 -11.22
CA PHE A 55 -19.49 -3.51 -11.30
C PHE A 55 -20.13 -3.68 -12.67
N GLY A 56 -19.41 -4.18 -13.69
CA GLY A 56 -19.93 -4.30 -15.05
C GLY A 56 -20.26 -2.95 -15.68
N ILE A 57 -19.46 -1.92 -15.41
CA ILE A 57 -19.69 -0.54 -15.88
C ILE A 57 -18.58 -0.06 -16.80
N GLU A 58 -18.92 0.81 -17.74
CA GLU A 58 -17.92 1.59 -18.47
C GLU A 58 -17.43 2.75 -17.60
N LEU A 59 -16.11 2.88 -17.48
CA LEU A 59 -15.49 3.87 -16.61
C LEU A 59 -14.28 4.50 -17.30
N LYS A 60 -14.16 5.82 -17.17
CA LYS A 60 -13.00 6.59 -17.64
C LYS A 60 -12.54 7.52 -16.54
N ALA A 61 -11.26 7.46 -16.21
CA ALA A 61 -10.64 8.43 -15.33
C ALA A 61 -10.37 9.76 -16.05
N ARG A 62 -10.26 10.83 -15.27
CA ARG A 62 -9.97 12.18 -15.74
C ARG A 62 -9.23 12.97 -14.67
N GLU A 63 -8.60 14.05 -15.10
CA GLU A 63 -8.09 15.06 -14.18
C GLU A 63 -9.22 15.89 -13.59
N PHE A 64 -9.04 16.31 -12.35
CA PHE A 64 -9.88 17.27 -11.66
C PHE A 64 -9.02 18.48 -11.26
N PRO A 65 -8.86 19.48 -12.15
CA PRO A 65 -7.91 20.58 -11.96
C PRO A 65 -8.09 21.35 -10.65
N SER A 66 -9.34 21.56 -10.22
CA SER A 66 -9.67 22.31 -9.00
C SER A 66 -9.15 21.66 -7.71
N ARG A 67 -8.97 20.34 -7.70
CA ARG A 67 -8.46 19.57 -6.56
C ARG A 67 -7.08 18.96 -6.81
N ARG A 68 -6.48 19.19 -8.00
CA ARG A 68 -5.20 18.62 -8.44
C ARG A 68 -5.12 17.10 -8.22
N THR A 69 -6.19 16.39 -8.59
CA THR A 69 -6.26 14.93 -8.49
C THR A 69 -6.62 14.28 -9.83
N TYR A 70 -6.37 12.98 -9.92
CA TYR A 70 -6.78 12.13 -11.04
C TYR A 70 -7.66 10.99 -10.52
N GLY A 71 -8.72 10.65 -11.25
CA GLY A 71 -9.63 9.58 -10.84
C GLY A 71 -10.95 9.62 -11.58
N PHE A 72 -12.05 9.18 -10.96
CA PHE A 72 -13.36 9.12 -11.61
C PHE A 72 -14.51 9.34 -10.63
N VAL A 73 -15.71 9.56 -11.18
CA VAL A 73 -16.96 9.68 -10.42
C VAL A 73 -18.01 8.75 -11.01
N ILE A 74 -18.54 7.86 -10.18
CA ILE A 74 -19.64 6.96 -10.50
C ILE A 74 -20.94 7.55 -9.93
N ARG A 75 -21.98 7.62 -10.75
CA ARG A 75 -23.33 8.09 -10.36
C ARG A 75 -24.40 7.01 -10.41
N ASP A 76 -23.96 5.77 -10.59
CA ASP A 76 -24.83 4.59 -10.54
C ASP A 76 -25.33 4.39 -9.10
N LYS A 77 -26.66 4.40 -8.94
CA LYS A 77 -27.30 4.27 -7.62
C LYS A 77 -27.10 2.89 -7.01
N ALA A 78 -27.02 1.83 -7.82
CA ALA A 78 -26.80 0.47 -7.34
C ALA A 78 -25.38 0.31 -6.79
N VAL A 79 -24.37 0.86 -7.49
CA VAL A 79 -22.98 0.87 -7.00
C VAL A 79 -22.87 1.67 -5.69
N ILE A 80 -23.48 2.84 -5.62
CA ILE A 80 -23.46 3.69 -4.41
C ILE A 80 -24.17 2.98 -3.24
N ALA A 81 -25.34 2.39 -3.48
CA ALA A 81 -26.07 1.63 -2.48
C ALA A 81 -25.28 0.41 -2.02
N LYS A 82 -24.58 -0.28 -2.93
CA LYS A 82 -23.71 -1.41 -2.60
C LYS A 82 -22.57 -0.97 -1.67
N MET A 83 -21.85 0.10 -2.01
CA MET A 83 -20.78 0.63 -1.14
C MET A 83 -21.32 1.05 0.24
N HIS A 84 -22.47 1.69 0.29
CA HIS A 84 -23.10 2.04 1.56
C HIS A 84 -23.49 0.80 2.39
N SER A 85 -24.03 -0.24 1.74
CA SER A 85 -24.41 -1.51 2.40
C SER A 85 -23.20 -2.28 2.97
N LEU A 86 -21.99 -2.03 2.46
CA LEU A 86 -20.74 -2.57 3.01
C LEU A 86 -20.25 -1.80 4.25
N GLY A 87 -20.98 -0.78 4.68
CA GLY A 87 -20.73 -0.03 5.90
C GLY A 87 -20.00 1.29 5.70
N PHE A 88 -19.82 1.76 4.46
CA PHE A 88 -19.21 3.06 4.20
C PHE A 88 -20.22 4.20 4.41
N PRO A 89 -19.90 5.21 5.24
CA PRO A 89 -20.83 6.30 5.52
C PRO A 89 -20.92 7.30 4.37
N TYR A 90 -22.07 7.96 4.24
CA TYR A 90 -22.17 9.15 3.40
C TYR A 90 -21.47 10.35 4.07
N GLY A 91 -20.76 11.15 3.30
CA GLY A 91 -20.12 12.38 3.78
C GLY A 91 -18.74 12.15 4.41
N LYS A 92 -18.46 12.85 5.51
CA LYS A 92 -17.13 12.82 6.15
C LYS A 92 -16.88 11.43 6.76
N LYS A 93 -15.83 10.74 6.30
CA LYS A 93 -15.44 9.40 6.79
C LYS A 93 -14.14 9.35 7.59
N THR A 94 -13.36 10.42 7.61
CA THR A 94 -11.97 10.44 8.14
C THR A 94 -11.81 9.83 9.53
N LEU A 95 -12.80 10.03 10.42
CA LEU A 95 -12.77 9.53 11.81
C LEU A 95 -13.59 8.25 12.02
N THR A 96 -14.46 7.88 11.08
CA THR A 96 -15.50 6.87 11.26
C THR A 96 -15.37 5.67 10.32
N VAL A 97 -14.58 5.78 9.26
CA VAL A 97 -14.28 4.68 8.33
C VAL A 97 -13.72 3.49 9.10
N LYS A 98 -14.10 2.28 8.72
CA LYS A 98 -13.65 1.04 9.33
C LYS A 98 -13.51 -0.02 8.24
N VAL A 99 -12.82 -1.10 8.56
CA VAL A 99 -12.82 -2.30 7.73
C VAL A 99 -14.27 -2.84 7.67
N PRO A 100 -14.82 -3.16 6.48
CA PRO A 100 -16.13 -3.80 6.37
C PRO A 100 -16.19 -5.12 7.15
N GLU A 101 -17.34 -5.40 7.76
CA GLU A 101 -17.51 -6.61 8.59
C GLU A 101 -17.31 -7.91 7.79
N GLN A 102 -17.75 -7.89 6.53
CA GLN A 102 -17.57 -8.99 5.59
C GLN A 102 -16.09 -9.31 5.35
N VAL A 103 -15.22 -8.29 5.35
CA VAL A 103 -13.77 -8.48 5.21
C VAL A 103 -13.17 -8.96 6.54
N LEU A 104 -13.56 -8.37 7.68
CA LEU A 104 -13.06 -8.77 9.00
C LEU A 104 -13.37 -10.24 9.31
N ARG A 105 -14.57 -10.71 8.97
CA ARG A 105 -15.02 -12.09 9.21
C ARG A 105 -14.59 -13.08 8.14
N SER A 106 -14.18 -12.61 6.97
CA SER A 106 -13.80 -13.50 5.87
C SER A 106 -12.66 -14.43 6.29
N LYS A 107 -12.81 -15.73 6.06
CA LYS A 107 -11.74 -16.73 6.21
C LYS A 107 -10.85 -16.84 4.96
N ASN A 108 -11.28 -16.26 3.85
CA ASN A 108 -10.54 -16.27 2.59
C ASN A 108 -9.41 -15.23 2.66
N LEU A 109 -8.15 -15.68 2.56
CA LEU A 109 -6.98 -14.80 2.59
C LEU A 109 -6.96 -13.83 1.41
N ASP A 110 -7.47 -14.20 0.24
CA ASP A 110 -7.49 -13.31 -0.93
C ASP A 110 -8.40 -12.09 -0.72
N VAL A 111 -9.48 -12.26 0.05
CA VAL A 111 -10.35 -11.15 0.47
C VAL A 111 -9.60 -10.20 1.39
N ILE A 112 -8.84 -10.74 2.34
CA ILE A 112 -8.05 -9.96 3.29
C ILE A 112 -6.94 -9.21 2.54
N TYR A 113 -6.21 -9.92 1.67
CA TYR A 113 -5.15 -9.35 0.84
C TYR A 113 -5.68 -8.31 -0.14
N GLY A 114 -6.86 -8.52 -0.73
CA GLY A 114 -7.53 -7.52 -1.56
C GLY A 114 -7.72 -6.22 -0.80
N PHE A 115 -8.37 -6.26 0.36
CA PHE A 115 -8.60 -5.07 1.18
C PHE A 115 -7.31 -4.37 1.60
N LEU A 116 -6.33 -5.14 2.12
CA LEU A 116 -5.03 -4.60 2.53
C LEU A 116 -4.30 -3.94 1.36
N ARG A 117 -4.27 -4.58 0.19
CA ARG A 117 -3.66 -4.04 -1.02
C ARG A 117 -4.31 -2.72 -1.42
N GLY A 118 -5.64 -2.69 -1.54
CA GLY A 118 -6.36 -1.48 -1.91
C GLY A 118 -6.10 -0.31 -0.97
N LEU A 119 -6.11 -0.54 0.35
CA LEU A 119 -5.87 0.51 1.35
C LEU A 119 -4.41 0.99 1.35
N PHE A 120 -3.45 0.07 1.23
CA PHE A 120 -2.04 0.46 1.26
C PHE A 120 -1.56 1.03 -0.08
N ASP A 121 -2.22 0.70 -1.20
CA ASP A 121 -1.97 1.32 -2.50
C ASP A 121 -2.45 2.77 -2.55
N THR A 122 -3.37 3.20 -1.69
CA THR A 122 -3.76 4.62 -1.55
C THR A 122 -3.03 5.29 -0.38
N ASP A 123 -3.37 4.93 0.86
CA ASP A 123 -2.94 5.62 2.09
C ASP A 123 -1.66 5.03 2.70
N GLY A 124 -1.27 3.84 2.25
CA GLY A 124 -0.04 3.18 2.69
C GLY A 124 1.20 3.87 2.14
N THR A 125 2.33 3.65 2.79
CA THR A 125 3.63 4.15 2.35
C THR A 125 4.65 3.03 2.42
N LEU A 126 5.34 2.77 1.31
CA LEU A 126 6.64 2.09 1.32
C LEU A 126 7.75 3.15 1.33
N SER A 127 8.57 3.09 2.36
CA SER A 127 9.72 3.97 2.56
C SER A 127 10.93 3.18 3.03
N PHE A 128 12.10 3.80 2.95
CA PHE A 128 13.35 3.17 3.37
C PHE A 128 14.08 4.08 4.33
N ARG A 129 14.62 3.52 5.40
CA ARG A 129 15.33 4.24 6.45
C ARG A 129 16.81 3.92 6.42
N LYS A 130 17.58 4.88 6.90
CA LYS A 130 18.95 4.65 7.36
C LYS A 130 18.91 3.83 8.64
N ARG A 131 19.93 3.01 8.88
CA ARG A 131 20.08 2.28 10.15
C ARG A 131 20.81 3.16 11.15
N GLY A 132 20.25 3.30 12.35
CA GLY A 132 20.87 4.05 13.45
C GLY A 132 21.54 3.12 14.47
N GLY A 133 22.58 3.60 15.15
CA GLY A 133 23.29 2.88 16.21
C GLY A 133 24.79 2.73 15.94
N SER A 134 25.58 2.57 17.00
CA SER A 134 27.04 2.47 16.93
C SER A 134 27.53 1.20 16.23
N GLY A 135 26.75 0.11 16.25
CA GLY A 135 27.10 -1.18 15.66
C GLY A 135 26.93 -1.32 14.15
N TYR A 136 26.45 -0.28 13.45
CA TYR A 136 26.30 -0.32 11.99
C TYR A 136 27.47 0.35 11.27
N ASN A 137 27.85 -0.15 10.10
CA ASN A 137 28.83 0.50 9.24
C ASN A 137 28.25 1.79 8.60
N GLU A 138 29.14 2.63 8.07
CA GLU A 138 28.77 3.93 7.51
C GLU A 138 27.83 3.82 6.31
N VAL A 139 27.95 2.77 5.49
CA VAL A 139 27.02 2.52 4.37
C VAL A 139 25.59 2.37 4.88
N LEU A 140 25.37 1.58 5.92
CA LEU A 140 24.04 1.35 6.50
C LEU A 140 23.50 2.58 7.24
N LYS A 141 24.37 3.43 7.79
CA LYS A 141 24.00 4.70 8.43
C LYS A 141 23.67 5.81 7.43
N LYS A 142 24.23 5.77 6.22
CA LYS A 142 24.07 6.84 5.23
C LYS A 142 23.10 6.48 4.10
N ARG A 143 22.91 5.19 3.80
CA ARG A 143 21.99 4.70 2.77
C ARG A 143 20.67 4.22 3.35
N HIS A 144 19.59 4.51 2.63
CA HIS A 144 18.23 4.10 2.98
C HIS A 144 18.01 2.64 2.60
N THR A 145 18.52 1.74 3.43
CA THR A 145 18.57 0.29 3.19
C THR A 145 17.46 -0.46 3.90
N TYR A 146 16.83 0.10 4.93
CA TYR A 146 15.90 -0.60 5.80
C TYR A 146 14.44 -0.33 5.39
N PRO A 147 13.71 -1.30 4.85
CA PRO A 147 12.35 -1.09 4.36
C PRO A 147 11.37 -0.90 5.53
N LEU A 148 10.37 -0.06 5.28
CA LEU A 148 9.24 0.17 6.16
C LEU A 148 7.98 0.35 5.33
N ILE A 149 7.00 -0.49 5.59
CA ILE A 149 5.63 -0.33 5.12
C ILE A 149 4.81 0.27 6.26
N ARG A 150 4.13 1.39 6.02
CA ARG A 150 3.41 2.13 7.05
C ARG A 150 2.02 2.52 6.59
N LEU A 151 1.07 2.48 7.51
CA LEU A 151 -0.24 3.11 7.38
C LEU A 151 -0.39 4.13 8.51
N ARG A 152 -0.96 5.31 8.22
CA ARG A 152 -1.36 6.29 9.23
C ARG A 152 -2.72 6.86 8.87
N VAL A 153 -3.69 6.69 9.76
CA VAL A 153 -5.10 7.07 9.55
C VAL A 153 -5.64 7.78 10.78
N CYS A 154 -6.70 8.57 10.64
CA CYS A 154 -7.34 9.23 11.78
C CYS A 154 -8.41 8.36 12.45
N SER A 155 -8.91 7.32 11.76
CA SER A 155 -9.86 6.36 12.35
C SER A 155 -9.13 5.26 13.11
N LYS A 156 -9.30 5.23 14.44
CA LYS A 156 -8.82 4.13 15.29
C LYS A 156 -9.45 2.79 14.88
N ASN A 157 -10.73 2.79 14.52
CA ASN A 157 -11.45 1.58 14.10
C ASN A 157 -10.87 0.99 12.81
N LEU A 158 -10.47 1.84 11.85
CA LEU A 158 -9.78 1.38 10.64
C LEU A 158 -8.42 0.77 11.00
N ARG A 159 -7.61 1.48 11.80
CA ARG A 159 -6.29 1.00 12.23
C ARG A 159 -6.36 -0.33 12.99
N ASP A 160 -7.28 -0.46 13.94
CA ASP A 160 -7.46 -1.67 14.74
C ASP A 160 -7.95 -2.83 13.88
N GLY A 161 -8.90 -2.59 12.96
CA GLY A 161 -9.36 -3.59 12.01
C GLY A 161 -8.25 -4.07 11.07
N VAL A 162 -7.42 -3.16 10.54
CA VAL A 162 -6.23 -3.51 9.75
C VAL A 162 -5.25 -4.35 10.57
N GLY A 163 -5.03 -4.01 11.84
CA GLY A 163 -4.21 -4.82 12.75
C GLY A 163 -4.74 -6.25 12.90
N GLN A 164 -6.06 -6.43 13.03
CA GLN A 164 -6.69 -7.75 13.08
C GLN A 164 -6.47 -8.56 11.80
N LEU A 165 -6.61 -7.92 10.64
CA LEU A 165 -6.32 -8.55 9.35
C LEU A 165 -4.85 -8.98 9.26
N LEU A 166 -3.91 -8.11 9.65
CA LEU A 166 -2.48 -8.39 9.57
C LEU A 166 -2.05 -9.54 10.48
N MET A 167 -2.59 -9.63 11.71
CA MET A 167 -2.31 -10.76 12.61
C MET A 167 -2.67 -12.11 11.98
N ARG A 168 -3.73 -12.15 11.16
CA ARG A 168 -4.20 -13.38 10.51
C ARG A 168 -3.38 -13.78 9.28
N THR A 169 -2.52 -12.89 8.80
CA THR A 169 -1.69 -13.08 7.60
C THR A 169 -0.21 -13.35 7.94
N GLY A 170 0.14 -13.42 9.22
CA GLY A 170 1.51 -13.71 9.67
C GLY A 170 2.49 -12.53 9.64
N PHE A 171 2.03 -11.32 9.29
CA PHE A 171 2.87 -10.13 9.35
C PHE A 171 3.20 -9.73 10.78
N GLN A 172 4.46 -9.33 10.99
CA GLN A 172 4.91 -8.72 12.23
C GLN A 172 4.79 -7.21 12.11
N PHE A 173 4.11 -6.55 13.05
CA PHE A 173 3.89 -5.11 12.98
C PHE A 173 3.87 -4.46 14.35
N THR A 174 4.03 -3.13 14.35
CA THR A 174 3.92 -2.29 15.55
C THR A 174 2.81 -1.28 15.40
N PHE A 175 2.17 -0.93 16.51
CA PHE A 175 1.21 0.16 16.57
C PHE A 175 1.89 1.47 16.99
N SER A 176 1.35 2.58 16.51
CA SER A 176 1.74 3.91 16.97
C SER A 176 0.52 4.82 17.11
N HIS A 177 0.60 5.78 18.03
CA HIS A 177 -0.41 6.80 18.23
C HIS A 177 0.31 8.15 18.31
N HIS A 178 -0.15 9.13 17.54
CA HIS A 178 0.40 10.48 17.55
C HIS A 178 -0.73 11.48 17.80
N LYS A 179 -0.53 12.33 18.81
CA LYS A 179 -1.39 13.44 19.17
C LYS A 179 -0.62 14.73 18.95
N SER A 180 -1.15 15.65 18.15
CA SER A 180 -0.48 16.94 17.95
C SER A 180 -0.68 17.83 19.19
N ASN A 181 0.35 18.56 19.61
CA ASN A 181 0.20 19.58 20.64
C ASN A 181 -0.55 20.78 20.05
N GLY A 182 -1.75 21.07 20.57
CA GLY A 182 -2.53 22.27 20.21
C GLY A 182 -3.65 22.07 19.17
N GLN A 183 -3.75 20.92 18.51
CA GLN A 183 -4.93 20.55 17.72
C GLN A 183 -5.49 19.20 18.20
N ASN A 184 -6.82 19.07 18.24
CA ASN A 184 -7.54 17.82 18.55
C ASN A 184 -7.38 16.72 17.45
N ASN A 185 -6.29 16.76 16.68
CA ASN A 185 -6.00 15.85 15.60
C ASN A 185 -5.12 14.71 16.10
N GLU A 186 -5.76 13.56 16.32
CA GLU A 186 -5.10 12.29 16.63
C GLU A 186 -4.92 11.47 15.35
N SER A 187 -3.82 10.74 15.25
CA SER A 187 -3.57 9.79 14.18
C SER A 187 -3.03 8.47 14.71
N PHE A 188 -3.54 7.39 14.15
CA PHE A 188 -3.24 6.02 14.52
C PHE A 188 -2.45 5.38 13.39
N GLY A 189 -1.29 4.83 13.73
CA GLY A 189 -0.39 4.24 12.75
C GLY A 189 -0.13 2.76 12.99
N LEU A 190 0.27 2.09 11.93
CA LEU A 190 0.79 0.74 11.92
C LEU A 190 2.04 0.69 11.05
N ALA A 191 3.05 -0.07 11.47
CA ALA A 191 4.32 -0.20 10.76
C ALA A 191 4.78 -1.66 10.68
N LEU A 192 5.12 -2.10 9.47
CA LEU A 192 5.77 -3.37 9.18
C LEU A 192 7.22 -3.05 8.78
N ASP A 193 8.14 -3.36 9.68
CA ASP A 193 9.55 -3.02 9.54
C ASP A 193 10.35 -4.22 9.02
N GLY A 194 11.38 -3.95 8.21
CA GLY A 194 12.43 -4.91 7.88
C GLY A 194 12.18 -5.80 6.66
N ASP A 195 13.26 -6.44 6.22
CA ASP A 195 13.33 -7.17 4.95
C ASP A 195 12.27 -8.27 4.85
N MET A 196 12.06 -9.06 5.92
CA MET A 196 11.06 -10.14 5.95
C MET A 196 9.65 -9.65 5.61
N ASN A 197 9.19 -8.59 6.29
CA ASN A 197 7.87 -8.03 6.06
C ASN A 197 7.74 -7.46 4.66
N ALA A 198 8.77 -6.78 4.16
CA ALA A 198 8.77 -6.24 2.80
C ALA A 198 8.65 -7.35 1.74
N PHE A 199 9.37 -8.47 1.91
CA PHE A 199 9.28 -9.61 1.00
C PHE A 199 7.94 -10.34 1.11
N LEU A 200 7.47 -10.65 2.32
CA LEU A 200 6.16 -11.27 2.53
C LEU A 200 5.04 -10.42 1.95
N TRP A 201 5.15 -9.09 2.07
CA TRP A 201 4.18 -8.16 1.49
C TRP A 201 4.17 -8.28 -0.03
N MET A 202 5.34 -8.20 -0.66
CA MET A 202 5.44 -8.26 -2.11
C MET A 202 5.08 -9.62 -2.69
N TYR A 203 5.34 -10.70 -1.95
CA TYR A 203 5.01 -12.06 -2.35
C TYR A 203 3.50 -12.33 -2.26
N ASN A 204 2.86 -12.00 -1.13
CA ASN A 204 1.46 -12.35 -0.88
C ASN A 204 0.47 -11.31 -1.43
N LEU A 205 0.79 -10.02 -1.37
CA LEU A 205 -0.13 -8.92 -1.76
C LEU A 205 0.34 -8.23 -3.04
N GLY A 206 1.61 -7.80 -3.02
CA GLY A 206 2.16 -6.83 -3.99
C GLY A 206 1.56 -5.43 -3.83
N PHE A 207 2.20 -4.44 -4.45
CA PHE A 207 1.58 -3.14 -4.72
C PHE A 207 1.11 -3.11 -6.17
N LYS A 208 -0.11 -2.62 -6.40
CA LYS A 208 -0.61 -2.31 -7.75
C LYS A 208 -0.36 -0.86 -8.10
N ASN A 209 -0.08 -0.01 -7.12
CA ASN A 209 0.38 1.35 -7.35
C ASN A 209 1.86 1.36 -7.77
N PRO A 210 2.19 1.75 -9.01
CA PRO A 210 3.55 1.70 -9.53
C PRO A 210 4.55 2.55 -8.74
N LEU A 211 4.14 3.67 -8.12
CA LEU A 211 5.03 4.45 -7.24
C LEU A 211 5.59 3.62 -6.10
N LYS A 212 4.74 2.75 -5.52
CA LYS A 212 5.11 1.92 -4.37
C LYS A 212 5.89 0.70 -4.86
N ALA A 213 5.44 0.07 -5.95
CA ALA A 213 6.13 -1.06 -6.56
C ALA A 213 7.54 -0.72 -7.04
N ASN A 214 7.73 0.43 -7.70
CA ASN A 214 9.03 0.86 -8.23
C ASN A 214 10.07 1.02 -7.12
N ARG A 215 9.71 1.65 -6.00
CA ARG A 215 10.63 1.80 -4.87
C ARG A 215 11.10 0.47 -4.30
N PHE A 216 10.20 -0.52 -4.25
CA PHE A 216 10.60 -1.88 -3.87
C PHE A 216 11.58 -2.48 -4.88
N LEU A 217 11.31 -2.35 -6.18
CA LEU A 217 12.18 -2.90 -7.23
C LEU A 217 13.58 -2.26 -7.22
N ILE A 218 13.65 -0.94 -7.06
CA ILE A 218 14.93 -0.20 -6.91
C ILE A 218 15.68 -0.74 -5.69
N TRP A 219 15.02 -0.80 -4.54
CA TRP A 219 15.63 -1.33 -3.31
C TRP A 219 16.08 -2.78 -3.42
N LYS A 220 15.28 -3.64 -4.05
CA LYS A 220 15.60 -5.06 -4.27
C LYS A 220 16.84 -5.19 -5.15
N LYS A 221 16.94 -4.39 -6.21
CA LYS A 221 18.05 -4.42 -7.18
C LYS A 221 19.35 -3.83 -6.62
N HIS A 222 19.27 -2.68 -5.96
CA HIS A 222 20.44 -1.90 -5.57
C HIS A 222 20.83 -2.03 -4.10
N GLY A 223 19.98 -2.65 -3.27
CA GLY A 223 20.18 -2.77 -1.83
C GLY A 223 19.68 -1.57 -1.01
N PHE A 224 19.38 -0.46 -1.67
CA PHE A 224 18.86 0.78 -1.09
C PHE A 224 17.93 1.49 -2.07
N ASN A 225 17.13 2.44 -1.56
CA ASN A 225 16.31 3.33 -2.40
C ASN A 225 16.49 4.79 -1.94
N PRO A 226 17.02 5.69 -2.79
CA PRO A 226 17.14 7.10 -2.44
C PRO A 226 15.83 7.73 -1.94
N PRO A 227 15.88 8.69 -1.01
CA PRO A 227 14.68 9.38 -0.55
C PRO A 227 14.23 10.40 -1.60
N TRP A 228 12.98 10.84 -1.53
CA TRP A 228 12.44 11.97 -2.31
C TRP A 228 12.51 11.82 -3.84
N LEU A 229 12.53 10.59 -4.34
CA LEU A 229 12.41 10.34 -5.78
C LEU A 229 11.00 10.65 -6.26
N THR A 230 10.91 11.35 -7.40
CA THR A 230 9.67 11.48 -8.18
C THR A 230 9.41 10.19 -8.98
N PHE A 231 8.16 9.98 -9.41
CA PHE A 231 7.81 8.83 -10.23
C PHE A 231 8.68 8.69 -11.50
N LYS A 232 8.96 9.83 -12.14
CA LYS A 232 9.80 9.88 -13.34
C LYS A 232 11.23 9.40 -13.04
N GLN A 233 11.82 9.88 -11.95
CA GLN A 233 13.17 9.47 -11.53
C GLN A 233 13.24 7.99 -11.16
N GLU A 234 12.21 7.46 -10.51
CA GLU A 234 12.11 6.03 -10.21
C GLU A 234 12.14 5.19 -11.50
N LYS A 235 11.38 5.60 -12.54
CA LYS A 235 11.42 4.93 -13.85
C LYS A 235 12.78 5.04 -14.52
N GLU A 236 13.41 6.21 -14.51
CA GLU A 236 14.74 6.40 -15.10
C GLU A 236 15.80 5.50 -14.44
N ILE A 237 15.72 5.29 -13.11
CA ILE A 237 16.59 4.35 -12.40
C ILE A 237 16.33 2.90 -12.86
N LEU A 238 15.05 2.51 -12.95
CA LEU A 238 14.68 1.15 -13.35
C LEU A 238 15.09 0.85 -14.81
N ASP A 239 14.96 1.84 -15.69
CA ASP A 239 15.42 1.80 -17.09
C ASP A 239 16.95 1.84 -17.23
N GLY A 240 17.70 2.09 -16.15
CA GLY A 240 19.16 2.22 -16.17
C GLY A 240 19.68 3.53 -16.76
N LYS A 241 18.81 4.53 -16.94
CA LYS A 241 19.16 5.87 -17.45
C LYS A 241 19.86 6.73 -16.39
N THR A 242 19.55 6.48 -15.12
CA THR A 242 20.10 7.25 -13.99
C THR A 242 20.65 6.28 -12.94
N ASN A 243 21.82 6.59 -12.39
CA ASN A 243 22.41 5.79 -11.32
C ASN A 243 21.80 6.23 -9.96
N PRO A 244 21.20 5.32 -9.18
CA PRO A 244 20.62 5.68 -7.88
C PRO A 244 21.64 6.21 -6.86
N HIS A 245 22.94 5.96 -7.07
CA HIS A 245 24.00 6.52 -6.24
C HIS A 245 24.14 8.05 -6.40
N ASP A 246 23.73 8.61 -7.55
CA ASP A 246 23.87 10.04 -7.84
C ASP A 246 22.99 10.93 -6.95
N TYR A 247 21.99 10.33 -6.30
CA TYR A 247 21.12 11.00 -5.33
C TYR A 247 21.74 11.14 -3.93
N TYR A 248 23.00 10.75 -3.77
CA TYR A 248 23.76 10.95 -2.55
C TYR A 248 25.02 11.75 -2.83
N THR A 249 25.31 12.72 -1.97
CA THR A 249 26.50 13.59 -2.09
C THR A 249 27.80 12.91 -1.65
N GLU A 250 27.70 11.93 -0.75
CA GLU A 250 28.85 11.25 -0.15
C GLU A 250 29.22 10.00 -0.96
N LYS A 251 30.51 9.82 -1.29
CA LYS A 251 31.06 8.55 -1.78
C LYS A 251 31.60 7.75 -0.60
N LEU A 252 31.20 6.48 -0.48
CA LEU A 252 31.60 5.61 0.63
C LEU A 252 32.49 4.48 0.11
N SER A 253 33.66 4.29 0.72
CA SER A 253 34.69 3.35 0.26
C SER A 253 34.29 1.87 0.33
N ASP A 254 33.41 1.49 1.27
CA ASP A 254 32.99 0.09 1.49
C ASP A 254 31.63 -0.27 0.84
N GLU A 255 31.07 0.62 0.01
CA GLU A 255 29.78 0.35 -0.64
C GLU A 255 29.78 -0.89 -1.53
N ALA A 256 30.85 -1.07 -2.28
CA ALA A 256 31.06 -2.22 -3.17
C ALA A 256 31.15 -3.55 -2.41
N GLY A 257 31.46 -3.53 -1.11
CA GLY A 257 31.44 -4.71 -0.25
C GLY A 257 30.09 -4.94 0.43
N VAL A 258 29.47 -3.88 0.96
CA VAL A 258 28.28 -3.99 1.81
C VAL A 258 27.00 -4.23 1.02
N LEU A 259 26.75 -3.44 -0.03
CA LEU A 259 25.46 -3.49 -0.73
C LEU A 259 25.25 -4.82 -1.49
N PRO A 260 26.25 -5.37 -2.23
CA PRO A 260 26.07 -6.67 -2.88
C PRO A 260 25.82 -7.80 -1.90
N ARG A 261 26.47 -7.80 -0.72
CA ARG A 261 26.21 -8.78 0.34
C ARG A 261 24.79 -8.68 0.88
N LEU A 262 24.28 -7.46 1.05
CA LEU A 262 22.90 -7.23 1.48
C LEU A 262 21.89 -7.71 0.43
N VAL A 263 22.13 -7.42 -0.84
CA VAL A 263 21.32 -7.93 -1.96
C VAL A 263 21.35 -9.45 -2.00
N LYS A 264 22.52 -10.07 -1.90
CA LYS A 264 22.66 -11.53 -1.87
C LYS A 264 21.84 -12.15 -0.73
N ARG A 265 21.99 -11.67 0.49
CA ARG A 265 21.22 -12.15 1.66
C ARG A 265 19.71 -12.08 1.43
N ARG A 266 19.23 -11.05 0.73
CA ARG A 266 17.82 -10.89 0.40
C ARG A 266 17.36 -11.88 -0.65
N LEU A 267 18.17 -12.14 -1.68
CA LEU A 267 17.89 -13.18 -2.67
C LEU A 267 17.82 -14.56 -2.02
N ASP A 268 18.77 -14.88 -1.13
CA ASP A 268 18.77 -16.13 -0.36
C ASP A 268 17.49 -16.29 0.48
N LEU A 269 17.01 -15.18 1.06
CA LEU A 269 15.76 -15.17 1.81
C LEU A 269 14.54 -15.45 0.91
N ILE A 270 14.46 -14.82 -0.27
CA ILE A 270 13.38 -15.06 -1.23
C ILE A 270 13.35 -16.54 -1.64
N GLN A 271 14.50 -17.09 -2.00
CA GLN A 271 14.62 -18.51 -2.38
C GLN A 271 14.14 -19.43 -1.26
N SER A 272 14.44 -19.09 -0.01
CA SER A 272 13.98 -19.83 1.17
C SER A 272 12.46 -19.77 1.32
N LEU A 273 11.84 -18.60 1.12
CA LEU A 273 10.39 -18.43 1.17
C LEU A 273 9.65 -19.22 0.07
N GLU A 274 10.19 -19.20 -1.15
CA GLU A 274 9.64 -19.97 -2.29
C GLU A 274 9.72 -21.48 -2.02
N THR A 275 10.85 -21.95 -1.49
CA THR A 275 11.06 -23.37 -1.16
C THR A 275 10.09 -23.85 -0.07
N LEU A 276 9.92 -23.07 1.00
CA LEU A 276 8.98 -23.38 2.08
C LEU A 276 7.53 -23.42 1.58
N THR A 277 7.16 -22.51 0.67
CA THR A 277 5.81 -22.50 0.10
C THR A 277 5.56 -23.73 -0.77
N PHE A 278 6.55 -24.11 -1.60
CA PHE A 278 6.46 -25.31 -2.44
C PHE A 278 6.33 -26.58 -1.60
N GLN A 279 7.11 -26.71 -0.52
CA GLN A 279 7.03 -27.86 0.40
C GLN A 279 5.67 -27.94 1.11
N ASN A 280 5.11 -26.81 1.54
CA ASN A 280 3.78 -26.78 2.16
C ASN A 280 2.67 -27.15 1.18
N GLN A 281 2.80 -26.80 -0.11
CA GLN A 281 1.85 -27.20 -1.14
C GLN A 281 1.97 -28.68 -1.51
N ALA A 282 3.20 -29.23 -1.54
CA ALA A 282 3.46 -30.64 -1.84
C ALA A 282 3.07 -31.60 -0.69
N GLY A 283 3.12 -31.15 0.57
CA GLY A 283 2.70 -31.93 1.74
C GLY A 283 1.19 -31.91 2.03
N LEU A 284 0.41 -31.21 1.21
CA LEU A 284 -1.06 -31.13 1.29
C LEU A 284 -1.76 -31.94 0.16
N GLN A 285 -1.01 -32.75 -0.60
CA GLN A 285 -1.52 -33.75 -1.53
C GLN A 285 -1.53 -35.13 -0.88
#